data_AF-A0A9D4V265-F1
#
_entry.id   AF-A0A9D4V265-F1
#
_cell.length_a   1.000
_cell.length_b   1.000
_cell.length_c   1.000
_cell.angle_alpha   90.00
_cell.angle_beta   90.00
_cell.angle_gamma   90.00
#
_symmetry.space_group_name_H-M   'P 1'
#
loop_
_entity.id
_entity.type
_entity.pdbx_description
1 polymer ?
#
loop_
_entity_poly.entity_id
_entity_poly.type
_entity_poly.pdbx_seq_one_letter_code
_entity_poly.pdbx_strand_id
1 'polypeptide(L)'
;MRAFHKLVKRTPRTSFCCRENLLSGEHGKYMLYCTHSEGEPPDPPEGEPTDPPNAIAASPGGPDWEKLEKTVREWGELRKTRLTASVFGFAIGFWEGRRVQLWKEKIGLLEPFSGNLATNWGTLKEATAVQRYVELTNNKVTHQLFKSYPLGTSLPDWIGCSPDGLISTKLPILLDNGGILEVKCPFNGGQPQLGVPWPYVPYYYMPQAQGLMEIFDRNWLDFYIWTMNGSSIYRIDRNPDLWELMLTALNDFWWGHVTPAIRLRSKDSNADVKRFKPGPHHALYLTIANKCRKLADRAPLLLNDQQPRLVRR
;
A
#
# COMPACT_ATOMS: atom_id res chain seq x y z
N MET A 1 -58.17 -15.50 10.62
CA MET A 1 -57.77 -14.28 9.89
C MET A 1 -56.39 -13.84 10.36
N ARG A 2 -55.57 -13.34 9.44
CA ARG A 2 -54.11 -13.46 9.38
C ARG A 2 -53.34 -12.56 10.36
N ALA A 3 -52.21 -13.11 10.81
CA ALA A 3 -51.17 -12.49 11.62
C ALA A 3 -50.36 -11.44 10.84
N PHE A 4 -49.97 -10.36 11.53
CA PHE A 4 -49.01 -9.36 11.07
C PHE A 4 -47.57 -9.85 11.31
N HIS A 5 -46.80 -10.03 10.23
CA HIS A 5 -45.35 -10.28 10.27
C HIS A 5 -44.60 -8.97 10.02
N LYS A 6 -43.78 -8.52 10.98
CA LYS A 6 -42.80 -7.44 10.82
C LYS A 6 -41.60 -7.96 10.03
N LEU A 7 -41.35 -7.39 8.86
CA LEU A 7 -40.15 -7.64 8.06
C LEU A 7 -39.00 -6.74 8.56
N VAL A 8 -38.14 -7.29 9.42
CA VAL A 8 -36.84 -6.67 9.77
C VAL A 8 -35.88 -6.92 8.61
N LYS A 9 -35.55 -5.87 7.85
CA LYS A 9 -34.49 -5.93 6.83
C LYS A 9 -33.14 -6.12 7.51
N ARG A 10 -32.56 -7.32 7.39
CA ARG A 10 -31.19 -7.64 7.79
C ARG A 10 -30.22 -6.92 6.85
N THR A 11 -29.40 -6.02 7.40
CA THR A 11 -28.18 -5.50 6.76
C THR A 11 -27.12 -6.62 6.70
N PRO A 12 -26.39 -6.80 5.58
CA PRO A 12 -25.27 -7.74 5.53
C PRO A 12 -24.13 -7.20 6.41
N ARG A 13 -23.79 -7.94 7.47
CA ARG A 13 -22.53 -7.75 8.21
C ARG A 13 -21.40 -8.24 7.33
N THR A 14 -20.63 -7.34 6.74
CA THR A 14 -19.28 -7.65 6.25
C THR A 14 -18.35 -7.70 7.46
N SER A 15 -18.24 -8.88 8.09
CA SER A 15 -17.24 -9.12 9.12
C SER A 15 -15.88 -9.30 8.43
N PHE A 16 -15.02 -8.29 8.48
CA PHE A 16 -13.59 -8.53 8.35
C PHE A 16 -13.09 -9.06 9.70
N CYS A 17 -12.56 -10.28 9.65
CA CYS A 17 -12.08 -11.01 10.81
C CYS A 17 -10.80 -10.36 11.35
N CYS A 18 -10.95 -9.53 12.38
CA CYS A 18 -10.00 -9.48 13.49
C CYS A 18 -10.80 -9.83 14.75
N ARG A 19 -11.01 -11.13 14.97
CA ARG A 19 -11.32 -11.61 16.32
C ARG A 19 -10.00 -12.07 16.94
N GLU A 20 -9.60 -11.36 17.99
CA GLU A 20 -8.63 -11.82 18.96
C GLU A 20 -9.19 -13.07 19.65
N ASN A 21 -8.47 -14.19 19.55
CA ASN A 21 -8.57 -15.26 20.53
C ASN A 21 -7.35 -15.15 21.44
N LEU A 22 -7.57 -14.53 22.60
CA LEU A 22 -6.73 -14.71 23.78
C LEU A 22 -6.95 -16.13 24.29
N LEU A 23 -5.95 -17.00 24.14
CA LEU A 23 -5.75 -18.15 25.01
C LEU A 23 -4.28 -18.18 25.45
N SER A 24 -4.12 -17.99 26.75
CA SER A 24 -2.93 -18.17 27.56
C SER A 24 -2.42 -19.61 27.51
N GLY A 25 -1.09 -19.80 27.48
CA GLY A 25 -0.47 -21.08 27.81
C GLY A 25 0.89 -21.32 27.17
N GLU A 26 1.94 -21.12 27.97
CA GLU A 26 3.20 -21.88 28.04
C GLU A 26 4.13 -22.08 26.82
N HIS A 27 5.40 -21.74 27.08
CA HIS A 27 6.67 -22.13 26.46
C HIS A 27 6.72 -22.87 25.11
N GLY A 28 7.42 -22.27 24.14
CA GLY A 28 8.01 -22.99 23.01
C GLY A 28 8.64 -22.08 21.95
N LYS A 29 9.96 -21.86 22.03
CA LYS A 29 10.76 -21.35 20.91
C LYS A 29 10.74 -22.38 19.78
N TYR A 30 10.36 -21.99 18.56
CA TYR A 30 10.73 -22.73 17.36
C TYR A 30 11.38 -21.77 16.36
N MET A 31 12.71 -21.77 16.37
CA MET A 31 13.56 -21.32 15.28
C MET A 31 13.63 -22.46 14.27
N LEU A 32 13.09 -22.28 13.07
CA LEU A 32 13.35 -23.20 11.96
C LEU A 32 14.68 -22.82 11.32
N TYR A 33 15.73 -23.56 11.70
CA TYR A 33 16.97 -23.65 10.93
C TYR A 33 16.78 -24.71 9.83
N CYS A 34 17.06 -24.36 8.59
CA CYS A 34 17.27 -25.32 7.51
C CYS A 34 18.60 -26.05 7.77
N THR A 35 18.54 -27.30 8.20
CA THR A 35 19.69 -28.19 8.26
C THR A 35 19.85 -28.88 6.90
N HIS A 36 20.97 -28.63 6.21
CA HIS A 36 21.41 -29.44 5.09
C HIS A 36 21.81 -30.83 5.60
N SER A 37 21.18 -31.88 5.08
CA SER A 37 21.63 -33.26 5.25
C SER A 37 22.70 -33.55 4.21
N GLU A 38 23.93 -33.82 4.67
CA GLU A 38 25.01 -34.36 3.86
C GLU A 38 24.70 -35.81 3.50
N GLY A 39 24.71 -36.11 2.21
CA GLY A 39 24.75 -37.45 1.66
C GLY A 39 25.68 -37.41 0.45
N GLU A 40 26.82 -38.09 0.54
CA GLU A 40 27.78 -38.22 -0.55
C GLU A 40 27.16 -38.96 -1.75
N PRO A 41 27.30 -38.48 -2.98
CA PRO A 41 26.99 -39.25 -4.18
C PRO A 41 28.14 -40.22 -4.52
N PRO A 42 27.86 -41.41 -5.10
CA PRO A 42 28.88 -42.37 -5.49
C PRO A 42 29.66 -41.92 -6.73
N ASP A 43 30.95 -42.28 -6.78
CA ASP A 43 31.86 -41.97 -7.89
C ASP A 43 31.40 -42.60 -9.23
N PRO A 44 31.43 -41.84 -10.34
CA PRO A 44 31.21 -42.39 -11.68
C PRO A 44 32.50 -43.02 -12.25
N PRO A 45 32.37 -44.02 -13.15
CA PRO A 45 33.51 -44.77 -13.69
C PRO A 45 34.32 -43.94 -14.71
N GLU A 46 35.63 -44.19 -14.72
CA GLU A 46 36.62 -43.56 -15.61
C GLU A 46 36.34 -43.87 -17.10
N GLY A 47 36.27 -42.80 -17.91
CA GLY A 47 36.17 -42.85 -19.37
C GLY A 47 36.83 -41.61 -20.00
N GLU A 48 37.62 -41.85 -21.05
CA GLU A 48 38.55 -40.91 -21.73
C GLU A 48 37.91 -39.64 -22.34
N PRO A 49 38.70 -38.57 -22.55
CA PRO A 49 38.18 -37.24 -22.89
C PRO A 49 37.76 -37.14 -24.36
N THR A 50 36.54 -36.66 -24.60
CA THR A 50 36.09 -36.18 -25.91
C THR A 50 35.70 -34.71 -25.79
N ASP A 51 36.23 -33.87 -26.69
CA ASP A 51 36.10 -32.42 -26.68
C ASP A 51 34.63 -31.95 -26.69
N PRO A 52 34.22 -30.99 -25.84
CA PRO A 52 32.86 -30.48 -25.88
C PRO A 52 32.69 -29.45 -27.03
N PRO A 53 31.59 -29.50 -27.79
CA PRO A 53 31.26 -28.47 -28.76
C PRO A 53 30.78 -27.20 -28.07
N ASN A 54 31.37 -26.07 -28.47
CA ASN A 54 30.88 -24.68 -28.34
C ASN A 54 29.84 -24.44 -27.23
N ALA A 55 30.33 -24.15 -26.02
CA ALA A 55 29.52 -23.51 -24.98
C ALA A 55 29.08 -22.11 -25.45
N ILE A 56 27.77 -21.95 -25.63
CA ILE A 56 27.13 -20.63 -25.71
C ILE A 56 27.36 -19.97 -24.34
N ALA A 57 28.18 -18.92 -24.32
CA ALA A 57 28.41 -18.12 -23.12
C ALA A 57 27.08 -17.60 -22.58
N ALA A 58 26.69 -18.10 -21.40
CA ALA A 58 25.61 -17.53 -20.63
C ALA A 58 25.97 -16.07 -20.29
N SER A 59 25.08 -15.14 -20.63
CA SER A 59 25.24 -13.73 -20.31
C SER A 59 25.31 -13.54 -18.79
N PRO A 60 26.27 -12.77 -18.24
CA PRO A 60 26.38 -12.55 -16.80
C PRO A 60 25.35 -11.48 -16.39
N GLY A 61 24.10 -11.88 -16.27
CA GLY A 61 22.98 -10.97 -16.05
C GLY A 61 22.01 -11.48 -15.00
N GLY A 62 22.52 -12.02 -13.89
CA GLY A 62 21.70 -12.21 -12.69
C GLY A 62 21.36 -10.86 -12.05
N PRO A 63 20.28 -10.75 -11.27
CA PRO A 63 19.98 -9.52 -10.55
C PRO A 63 21.13 -9.19 -9.59
N ASP A 64 21.54 -7.91 -9.57
CA ASP A 64 22.50 -7.39 -8.61
C ASP A 64 21.86 -7.38 -7.22
N TRP A 65 22.08 -8.46 -6.46
CA TRP A 65 21.47 -8.67 -5.15
C TRP A 65 21.92 -7.65 -4.11
N GLU A 66 23.16 -7.17 -4.18
CA GLU A 66 23.68 -6.16 -3.27
C GLU A 66 22.98 -4.81 -3.48
N LYS A 67 22.76 -4.42 -4.74
CA LYS A 67 21.96 -3.24 -5.08
C LYS A 67 20.50 -3.38 -4.65
N LEU A 68 19.93 -4.57 -4.78
CA LEU A 68 18.55 -4.85 -4.35
C LEU A 68 18.40 -4.74 -2.82
N GLU A 69 19.29 -5.37 -2.06
CA GLU A 69 19.32 -5.29 -0.60
C GLU A 69 19.51 -3.86 -0.10
N LYS A 70 20.43 -3.12 -0.70
CA LYS A 70 20.63 -1.69 -0.41
C LYS A 70 19.35 -0.89 -0.66
N THR A 71 18.69 -1.11 -1.80
CA THR A 71 17.44 -0.43 -2.16
C THR A 71 16.33 -0.73 -1.16
N VAL A 72 16.16 -2.00 -0.77
CA VAL A 72 15.16 -2.42 0.23
C VAL A 72 15.44 -1.78 1.58
N ARG A 73 16.70 -1.74 2.02
CA ARG A 73 17.10 -1.11 3.28
C ARG A 73 16.85 0.40 3.27
N GLU A 74 17.32 1.09 2.24
CA GLU A 74 17.09 2.54 2.07
C GLU A 74 15.59 2.85 2.06
N TRP A 75 14.79 2.05 1.35
CA TRP A 75 13.35 2.19 1.30
C TRP A 75 12.68 1.96 2.67
N GLY A 76 13.15 0.97 3.44
CA GLY A 76 12.73 0.73 4.81
C GLY A 76 13.00 1.92 5.74
N GLU A 77 14.19 2.52 5.64
CA GLU A 77 14.59 3.68 6.45
C GLU A 77 13.81 4.96 6.08
N LEU A 78 13.50 5.16 4.80
CA LEU A 78 12.62 6.25 4.35
C LEU A 78 11.24 6.15 5.02
N ARG A 79 10.70 4.92 5.11
CA ARG A 79 9.39 4.67 5.75
C ARG A 79 9.43 4.81 7.26
N LYS A 80 10.54 4.53 7.94
CA LYS A 80 10.64 4.72 9.40
C LYS A 80 10.61 6.20 9.77
N THR A 81 11.35 7.00 9.01
CA THR A 81 11.60 8.42 9.30
C THR A 81 10.55 9.39 8.76
N ARG A 82 9.55 8.92 8.00
CA ARG A 82 8.53 9.75 7.35
C ARG A 82 7.14 9.10 7.39
N LEU A 83 6.09 9.89 7.25
CA LEU A 83 4.76 9.41 6.88
C LEU A 83 4.69 9.19 5.37
N THR A 84 4.44 7.95 4.96
CA THR A 84 4.14 7.65 3.56
C THR A 84 2.65 7.79 3.27
N ALA A 85 2.26 8.16 2.06
CA ALA A 85 0.83 8.32 1.69
C ALA A 85 -0.06 7.13 2.08
N SER A 86 0.46 5.90 1.97
CA SER A 86 -0.25 4.68 2.39
C SER A 86 -0.60 4.58 3.88
N VAL A 87 0.03 5.37 4.76
CA VAL A 87 -0.29 5.41 6.19
C VAL A 87 -1.04 6.68 6.61
N PHE A 88 -1.38 7.58 5.68
CA PHE A 88 -2.12 8.81 6.02
C PHE A 88 -3.46 8.50 6.67
N GLY A 89 -4.18 7.49 6.17
CA GLY A 89 -5.43 7.04 6.79
C GLY A 89 -5.23 6.58 8.23
N PHE A 90 -4.11 5.92 8.56
CA PHE A 90 -3.78 5.54 9.95
C PHE A 90 -3.48 6.76 10.81
N ALA A 91 -2.68 7.72 10.32
CA ALA A 91 -2.35 8.95 11.04
C ALA A 91 -3.58 9.83 11.33
N ILE A 92 -4.58 9.81 10.45
CA ILE A 92 -5.86 10.51 10.64
C ILE A 92 -6.80 9.72 11.59
N GLY A 93 -6.68 8.38 11.61
CA GLY A 93 -7.48 7.50 12.46
C GLY A 93 -8.64 6.81 11.74
N PHE A 94 -8.48 6.40 10.49
CA PHE A 94 -9.53 5.66 9.75
C PHE A 94 -9.78 4.25 10.28
N TRP A 95 -8.86 3.70 11.07
CA TRP A 95 -8.97 2.39 11.69
C TRP A 95 -8.71 2.50 13.18
N GLU A 96 -9.55 1.81 13.95
CA GLU A 96 -9.43 1.71 15.39
C GLU A 96 -8.04 1.19 15.79
N GLY A 97 -7.43 1.82 16.79
CA GLY A 97 -6.10 1.48 17.29
C GLY A 97 -4.92 1.85 16.37
N ARG A 98 -5.12 1.94 15.04
CA ARG A 98 -4.02 2.13 14.08
C ARG A 98 -3.30 3.46 14.20
N ARG A 99 -3.97 4.54 14.61
CA ARG A 99 -3.32 5.85 14.85
C ARG A 99 -2.29 5.76 15.97
N VAL A 100 -2.67 5.13 17.08
CA VAL A 100 -1.77 4.90 18.22
C VAL A 100 -0.67 3.91 17.87
N GLN A 101 -1.00 2.84 17.13
CA GLN A 101 -0.03 1.86 16.67
C GLN A 101 1.04 2.52 15.78
N LEU A 102 0.61 3.30 14.77
CA LEU A 102 1.52 4.04 13.90
C LEU A 102 2.41 4.99 14.70
N TRP A 103 1.87 5.66 15.73
CA TRP A 103 2.68 6.52 16.59
C TRP A 103 3.78 5.71 17.28
N LYS A 104 3.46 4.56 17.89
CA LYS A 104 4.45 3.65 18.49
C LYS A 104 5.51 3.20 17.49
N GLU A 105 5.11 2.88 16.25
CA GLU A 105 6.03 2.52 15.17
C GLU A 105 7.00 3.67 14.85
N LYS A 106 6.48 4.90 14.69
CA LYS A 106 7.31 6.08 14.37
C LYS A 106 8.26 6.49 15.47
N ILE A 107 7.87 6.28 16.73
CA ILE A 107 8.73 6.61 17.86
C ILE A 107 9.62 5.44 18.26
N GLY A 108 9.61 4.31 17.55
CA GLY A 108 10.46 3.15 17.82
C GLY A 108 10.11 2.35 19.09
N LEU A 109 8.84 2.38 19.52
CA LEU A 109 8.32 1.50 20.59
C LEU A 109 7.70 0.21 20.04
N LEU A 110 7.43 0.17 18.74
CA LEU A 110 6.91 -1.01 18.05
C LEU A 110 7.70 -1.13 16.75
N GLU A 111 8.10 -2.34 16.39
CA GLU A 111 8.69 -2.57 15.08
C GLU A 111 7.64 -2.30 13.98
N PRO A 112 8.03 -1.67 12.87
CA PRO A 112 7.13 -1.48 11.74
C PRO A 112 6.57 -2.81 11.24
N PHE A 113 5.35 -2.78 10.72
CA PHE A 113 4.73 -3.94 10.10
C PHE A 113 5.64 -4.56 9.01
N SER A 114 5.96 -5.85 9.18
CA SER A 114 6.90 -6.59 8.33
C SER A 114 6.25 -7.32 7.14
N GLY A 115 4.93 -7.18 6.96
CA GLY A 115 4.19 -7.87 5.90
C GLY A 115 3.26 -8.98 6.41
N ASN A 116 2.34 -9.39 5.55
CA ASN A 116 1.51 -10.57 5.71
C ASN A 116 1.20 -11.18 4.32
N LEU A 117 0.48 -12.30 4.29
CA LEU A 117 0.12 -12.97 3.02
C LEU A 117 -0.60 -12.03 2.04
N ALA A 118 -1.44 -11.11 2.53
CA ALA A 118 -2.17 -10.19 1.68
C ALA A 118 -1.26 -9.11 1.06
N THR A 119 -0.31 -8.56 1.82
CA THR A 119 0.65 -7.61 1.26
C THR A 119 1.64 -8.28 0.32
N ASN A 120 2.08 -9.50 0.65
CA ASN A 120 2.97 -10.29 -0.21
C ASN A 120 2.28 -10.64 -1.53
N TRP A 121 0.99 -11.01 -1.48
CA TRP A 121 0.18 -11.21 -2.68
C TRP A 121 0.10 -9.93 -3.53
N GLY A 122 -0.13 -8.78 -2.89
CA GLY A 122 -0.13 -7.48 -3.55
C GLY A 122 1.17 -7.24 -4.32
N THR A 123 2.30 -7.32 -3.63
CA THR A 123 3.64 -7.14 -4.22
C THR A 123 3.91 -8.13 -5.35
N LEU A 124 3.55 -9.40 -5.18
CA LEU A 124 3.75 -10.43 -6.19
C LEU A 124 2.96 -10.15 -7.48
N LYS A 125 1.76 -9.57 -7.37
CA LYS A 125 0.84 -9.39 -8.51
C LYS A 125 0.87 -7.99 -9.13
N GLU A 126 1.52 -7.03 -8.49
CA GLU A 126 1.57 -5.65 -8.93
C GLU A 126 2.08 -5.51 -10.37
N ALA A 127 3.22 -6.12 -10.71
CA ALA A 127 3.79 -6.04 -12.06
C ALA A 127 2.84 -6.61 -13.13
N THR A 128 2.23 -7.76 -12.86
CA THR A 128 1.22 -8.38 -13.75
C THR A 128 0.01 -7.47 -13.92
N ALA A 129 -0.46 -6.85 -12.83
CA ALA A 129 -1.59 -5.93 -12.87
C ALA A 129 -1.24 -4.67 -13.69
N VAL A 130 -0.07 -4.05 -13.49
CA VAL A 130 0.38 -2.89 -14.29
C VAL A 130 0.43 -3.22 -15.78
N GLN A 131 0.99 -4.37 -16.15
CA GLN A 131 1.01 -4.82 -17.54
C GLN A 131 -0.41 -4.92 -18.11
N ARG A 132 -1.33 -5.54 -17.36
CA ARG A 132 -2.74 -5.66 -17.77
C ARG A 132 -3.42 -4.31 -17.93
N TYR A 133 -3.13 -3.35 -17.05
CA TYR A 133 -3.64 -1.98 -17.16
C TYR A 133 -3.18 -1.31 -18.46
N VAL A 134 -1.89 -1.46 -18.82
CA VAL A 134 -1.33 -0.90 -20.07
C VAL A 134 -2.02 -1.50 -21.29
N GLU A 135 -2.22 -2.82 -21.33
CA GLU A 135 -2.94 -3.50 -22.42
C GLU A 135 -4.37 -3.00 -22.59
N LEU A 136 -5.09 -2.80 -21.48
CA LEU A 136 -6.50 -2.40 -21.49
C LEU A 136 -6.70 -0.93 -21.89
N THR A 137 -5.78 -0.06 -21.52
CA THR A 137 -5.94 1.41 -21.66
C THR A 137 -5.09 2.01 -22.78
N ASN A 138 -4.10 1.27 -23.27
CA ASN A 138 -3.02 1.76 -24.12
C ASN A 138 -2.29 2.98 -23.51
N ASN A 139 -2.36 3.18 -22.18
CA ASN A 139 -1.66 4.27 -21.51
C ASN A 139 -0.18 3.89 -21.30
N LYS A 140 0.71 4.88 -21.45
CA LYS A 140 2.12 4.70 -21.12
C LYS A 140 2.32 4.91 -19.62
N VAL A 141 2.76 3.87 -18.93
CA VAL A 141 3.07 3.90 -17.49
C VAL A 141 4.58 3.87 -17.30
N THR A 142 5.10 4.78 -16.48
CA THR A 142 6.50 4.77 -16.05
C THR A 142 6.57 4.58 -14.54
N HIS A 143 7.49 3.74 -14.09
CA HIS A 143 7.76 3.63 -12.66
C HIS A 143 8.58 4.83 -12.20
N GLN A 144 8.24 5.38 -11.04
CA GLN A 144 9.08 6.35 -10.35
C GLN A 144 9.39 5.89 -8.93
N LEU A 145 10.57 6.31 -8.48
CA LEU A 145 11.02 6.10 -7.12
C LEU A 145 10.29 7.05 -6.15
N PHE A 146 10.49 6.76 -4.87
CA PHE A 146 9.97 7.55 -3.75
C PHE A 146 10.28 9.05 -3.87
N LYS A 147 9.31 9.91 -3.52
CA LYS A 147 9.47 11.37 -3.40
C LYS A 147 9.05 11.91 -2.05
N SER A 148 9.80 12.90 -1.57
CA SER A 148 9.50 13.72 -0.40
C SER A 148 8.58 14.90 -0.78
N TYR A 149 7.84 15.43 0.18
CA TYR A 149 7.04 16.65 0.02
C TYR A 149 7.55 17.77 0.93
N PRO A 150 7.78 19.01 0.43
CA PRO A 150 7.38 19.51 -0.88
C PRO A 150 8.30 19.03 -2.01
N LEU A 151 7.70 18.87 -3.20
CA LEU A 151 8.37 18.35 -4.40
C LEU A 151 9.58 19.22 -4.78
N GLY A 152 10.68 18.57 -5.18
CA GLY A 152 11.87 19.27 -5.68
C GLY A 152 12.77 19.85 -4.58
N THR A 153 12.48 19.57 -3.31
CA THR A 153 13.36 19.94 -2.20
C THR A 153 14.32 18.78 -1.84
N SER A 154 15.53 19.12 -1.40
CA SER A 154 16.52 18.15 -0.90
C SER A 154 16.33 17.79 0.57
N LEU A 155 15.32 18.37 1.23
CA LEU A 155 15.04 18.12 2.64
C LEU A 155 14.32 16.77 2.80
N PRO A 156 14.77 15.93 3.74
CA PRO A 156 13.96 14.85 4.30
C PRO A 156 12.75 15.41 5.04
N ASP A 157 11.75 15.88 4.30
CA ASP A 157 10.50 16.24 4.93
C ASP A 157 9.73 14.99 5.34
N TRP A 158 9.02 15.16 6.43
CA TRP A 158 8.30 14.15 7.19
C TRP A 158 7.14 13.48 6.43
N ILE A 159 6.87 13.90 5.19
CA ILE A 159 5.92 13.29 4.28
C ILE A 159 6.63 12.82 3.00
N GLY A 160 6.25 11.65 2.51
CA GLY A 160 6.57 11.25 1.14
C GLY A 160 5.62 10.19 0.58
N CYS A 161 5.86 9.74 -0.64
CA CYS A 161 5.11 8.64 -1.24
C CYS A 161 5.88 7.98 -2.39
N SER A 162 5.36 6.84 -2.84
CA SER A 162 5.82 6.11 -4.02
C SER A 162 4.56 5.59 -4.73
N PRO A 163 4.23 6.09 -5.93
CA PRO A 163 3.13 5.57 -6.74
C PRO A 163 3.53 4.25 -7.39
N ASP A 164 2.54 3.42 -7.73
CA ASP A 164 2.79 2.17 -8.48
C ASP A 164 3.17 2.48 -9.95
N GLY A 165 2.68 3.60 -10.48
CA GLY A 165 3.16 4.15 -11.75
C GLY A 165 2.71 5.59 -12.01
N LEU A 166 3.39 6.27 -12.94
CA LEU A 166 2.97 7.55 -13.51
C LEU A 166 2.46 7.34 -14.92
N ILE A 167 1.27 7.87 -15.18
CA ILE A 167 0.62 7.78 -16.48
C ILE A 167 0.98 9.02 -17.28
N SER A 168 1.64 8.84 -18.42
CA SER A 168 1.97 9.94 -19.32
C SER A 168 0.76 10.32 -20.19
N THR A 169 0.64 11.61 -20.48
CA THR A 169 -0.39 12.10 -21.42
C THR A 169 0.01 11.75 -22.84
N LYS A 170 -0.98 11.38 -23.66
CA LYS A 170 -0.74 11.04 -25.08
C LYS A 170 -0.56 12.29 -25.96
N LEU A 171 -0.80 13.49 -25.41
CA LEU A 171 -0.79 14.76 -26.13
C LEU A 171 0.12 15.78 -25.43
N PRO A 172 1.34 16.01 -25.94
CA PRO A 172 2.29 16.99 -25.40
C PRO A 172 1.83 18.46 -25.46
N ILE A 173 0.72 18.73 -26.16
CA ILE A 173 0.22 20.09 -26.43
C ILE A 173 -0.58 20.67 -25.25
N LEU A 174 -1.06 19.81 -24.36
CA LEU A 174 -1.73 20.24 -23.13
C LEU A 174 -0.72 20.22 -21.99
N LEU A 175 -0.75 21.25 -21.14
CA LEU A 175 -0.07 21.35 -19.84
C LEU A 175 -0.59 20.30 -18.84
N ASP A 176 -0.93 19.10 -19.30
CA ASP A 176 -1.40 18.00 -18.47
C ASP A 176 -0.15 17.23 -17.99
N ASN A 177 0.08 17.28 -16.68
CA ASN A 177 1.16 16.59 -15.99
C ASN A 177 0.92 15.06 -15.93
N GLY A 178 -0.20 14.57 -16.46
CA GLY A 178 -0.57 13.16 -16.50
C GLY A 178 -1.25 12.71 -15.22
N GLY A 179 -1.30 11.40 -15.04
CA GLY A 179 -1.98 10.79 -13.91
C GLY A 179 -1.06 9.93 -13.05
N ILE A 180 -1.64 9.43 -11.97
CA ILE A 180 -1.04 8.39 -11.14
C ILE A 180 -1.78 7.08 -11.37
N LEU A 181 -1.04 5.98 -11.46
CA LEU A 181 -1.60 4.63 -11.35
C LEU A 181 -1.39 4.15 -9.91
N GLU A 182 -2.48 3.74 -9.26
CA GLU A 182 -2.47 3.05 -7.97
C GLU A 182 -3.19 1.72 -8.13
N VAL A 183 -2.46 0.63 -7.94
CA VAL A 183 -2.88 -0.74 -8.14
C VAL A 183 -3.29 -1.37 -6.81
N LYS A 184 -4.38 -2.12 -6.84
CA LYS A 184 -4.79 -3.00 -5.74
C LYS A 184 -5.04 -4.40 -6.29
N CYS A 185 -4.41 -5.37 -5.65
CA CYS A 185 -4.59 -6.80 -5.90
C CYS A 185 -5.21 -7.43 -4.64
N PRO A 186 -6.55 -7.47 -4.51
CA PRO A 186 -7.21 -7.99 -3.31
C PRO A 186 -6.87 -9.46 -3.05
N PHE A 187 -6.49 -9.79 -1.82
CA PHE A 187 -6.22 -11.18 -1.39
C PHE A 187 -7.49 -11.94 -0.98
N ASN A 188 -8.63 -11.25 -0.92
CA ASN A 188 -9.97 -11.82 -0.66
C ASN A 188 -10.00 -12.83 0.51
N GLY A 189 -9.46 -12.43 1.66
CA GLY A 189 -9.47 -13.27 2.87
C GLY A 189 -8.69 -14.59 2.76
N GLY A 190 -7.67 -14.66 1.89
CA GLY A 190 -6.92 -15.90 1.64
C GLY A 190 -7.37 -16.67 0.41
N GLN A 191 -8.37 -16.17 -0.32
CA GLN A 191 -8.96 -16.84 -1.47
C GLN A 191 -8.95 -15.91 -2.71
N PRO A 192 -7.76 -15.50 -3.20
CA PRO A 192 -7.65 -14.57 -4.33
C PRO A 192 -8.30 -15.09 -5.62
N GLN A 193 -8.37 -16.41 -5.80
CA GLN A 193 -9.06 -17.08 -6.91
C GLN A 193 -10.57 -16.83 -6.93
N LEU A 194 -11.17 -16.45 -5.80
CA LEU A 194 -12.59 -16.06 -5.72
C LEU A 194 -12.79 -14.54 -5.75
N GLY A 195 -11.69 -13.77 -5.76
CA GLY A 195 -11.73 -12.32 -5.76
C GLY A 195 -12.31 -11.80 -7.08
N VAL A 196 -13.20 -10.82 -6.97
CA VAL A 196 -13.71 -10.04 -8.11
C VAL A 196 -13.38 -8.57 -7.93
N PRO A 197 -13.29 -7.78 -9.01
CA PRO A 197 -13.04 -6.35 -8.90
C PRO A 197 -14.11 -5.68 -8.04
N TRP A 198 -13.69 -4.70 -7.24
CA TRP A 198 -14.64 -4.03 -6.35
C TRP A 198 -15.61 -3.15 -7.16
N PRO A 199 -16.91 -3.13 -6.79
CA PRO A 199 -17.94 -2.37 -7.49
C PRO A 199 -17.94 -0.87 -7.16
N TYR A 200 -17.04 -0.43 -6.27
CA TYR A 200 -16.80 0.96 -5.91
C TYR A 200 -15.39 1.11 -5.31
N VAL A 201 -14.87 2.33 -5.26
CA VAL A 201 -13.63 2.65 -4.54
C VAL A 201 -13.92 2.76 -3.04
N PRO A 202 -13.24 2.00 -2.16
CA PRO A 202 -13.40 2.19 -0.73
C PRO A 202 -12.85 3.56 -0.29
N TYR A 203 -13.70 4.38 0.34
CA TYR A 203 -13.37 5.78 0.70
C TYR A 203 -12.11 5.95 1.55
N TYR A 204 -11.71 4.91 2.31
CA TYR A 204 -10.51 4.94 3.14
C TYR A 204 -9.20 4.91 2.34
N TYR A 205 -9.24 4.70 1.02
CA TYR A 205 -8.08 4.90 0.14
C TYR A 205 -7.87 6.36 -0.29
N MET A 206 -8.86 7.24 -0.08
CA MET A 206 -8.74 8.64 -0.49
C MET A 206 -7.57 9.37 0.16
N PRO A 207 -7.23 9.17 1.45
CA PRO A 207 -6.04 9.78 2.02
C PRO A 207 -4.75 9.42 1.26
N GLN A 208 -4.62 8.16 0.82
CA GLN A 208 -3.47 7.74 0.03
C GLN A 208 -3.51 8.37 -1.38
N ALA A 209 -4.66 8.28 -2.06
CA ALA A 209 -4.80 8.79 -3.43
C ALA A 209 -4.53 10.30 -3.52
N GLN A 210 -5.11 11.09 -2.61
CA GLN A 210 -4.89 12.53 -2.54
C GLN A 210 -3.45 12.88 -2.19
N GLY A 211 -2.84 12.12 -1.27
CA GLY A 211 -1.43 12.28 -0.94
C GLY A 211 -0.50 12.04 -2.13
N LEU A 212 -0.74 10.99 -2.90
CA LEU A 212 0.04 10.70 -4.11
C LEU A 212 -0.06 11.85 -5.13
N MET A 213 -1.29 12.30 -5.42
CA MET A 213 -1.55 13.38 -6.37
C MET A 213 -0.94 14.72 -5.94
N GLU A 214 -0.98 15.04 -4.65
CA GLU A 214 -0.33 16.24 -4.15
C GLU A 214 1.18 16.17 -4.32
N ILE A 215 1.80 15.08 -3.86
CA ILE A 215 3.26 14.98 -3.74
C ILE A 215 3.92 14.89 -5.12
N PHE A 216 3.25 14.23 -6.07
CA PHE A 216 3.74 14.15 -7.44
C PHE A 216 3.25 15.28 -8.34
N ASP A 217 2.43 16.19 -7.82
CA ASP A 217 1.73 17.21 -8.59
C ASP A 217 1.03 16.59 -9.82
N ARG A 218 -0.08 15.90 -9.58
CA ARG A 218 -0.90 15.25 -10.61
C ARG A 218 -2.37 15.57 -10.35
N ASN A 219 -3.12 15.82 -11.42
CA ASN A 219 -4.51 16.25 -11.28
C ASN A 219 -5.48 15.09 -11.04
N TRP A 220 -5.07 13.86 -11.37
CA TRP A 220 -5.92 12.69 -11.27
C TRP A 220 -5.12 11.41 -11.03
N LEU A 221 -5.83 10.40 -10.54
CA LEU A 221 -5.31 9.06 -10.27
C LEU A 221 -6.29 8.02 -10.82
N ASP A 222 -5.77 7.02 -11.53
CA ASP A 222 -6.50 5.80 -11.85
C ASP A 222 -6.30 4.79 -10.71
N PHE A 223 -7.38 4.51 -10.00
CA PHE A 223 -7.45 3.48 -8.97
C PHE A 223 -7.84 2.17 -9.63
N TYR A 224 -6.84 1.30 -9.81
CA TYR A 224 -6.96 0.07 -10.57
C TYR A 224 -7.05 -1.14 -9.65
N ILE A 225 -8.18 -1.84 -9.69
CA ILE A 225 -8.41 -3.06 -8.93
C ILE A 225 -8.26 -4.24 -9.89
N TRP A 226 -7.19 -5.00 -9.72
CA TRP A 226 -6.94 -6.21 -10.49
C TRP A 226 -7.21 -7.46 -9.66
N THR A 227 -7.89 -8.42 -10.27
CA THR A 227 -8.13 -9.75 -9.71
C THR A 227 -7.89 -10.81 -10.77
N MET A 228 -7.86 -12.08 -10.34
CA MET A 228 -7.79 -13.20 -11.28
C MET A 228 -9.05 -13.34 -12.15
N ASN A 229 -10.17 -12.74 -11.71
CA ASN A 229 -11.48 -12.83 -12.37
C ASN A 229 -11.89 -11.49 -13.01
N GLY A 230 -10.92 -10.70 -13.47
CA GLY A 230 -11.15 -9.42 -14.13
C GLY A 230 -10.59 -8.23 -13.37
N SER A 231 -10.92 -7.04 -13.86
CA SER A 231 -10.40 -5.78 -13.33
C SER A 231 -11.37 -4.61 -13.46
N SER A 232 -11.13 -3.55 -12.68
CA SER A 232 -11.87 -2.29 -12.76
C SER A 232 -10.96 -1.09 -12.57
N ILE A 233 -11.22 -0.02 -13.30
CA ILE A 233 -10.49 1.26 -13.22
C ILE A 233 -11.47 2.36 -12.81
N TYR A 234 -11.16 3.06 -11.72
CA TYR A 234 -11.88 4.26 -11.30
C TYR A 234 -10.99 5.49 -11.40
N ARG A 235 -11.54 6.62 -11.86
CA ARG A 235 -10.85 7.92 -11.83
C ARG A 235 -11.09 8.62 -10.51
N ILE A 236 -10.03 9.06 -9.85
CA ILE A 236 -10.09 9.89 -8.65
C ILE A 236 -9.40 11.20 -8.96
N ASP A 237 -10.12 12.31 -8.82
CA ASP A 237 -9.57 13.64 -9.07
C ASP A 237 -8.91 14.22 -7.81
N ARG A 238 -7.88 15.05 -8.01
CA ARG A 238 -7.26 15.83 -6.94
C ARG A 238 -8.29 16.78 -6.33
N ASN A 239 -8.30 16.85 -5.01
CA ASN A 239 -9.22 17.68 -4.24
C ASN A 239 -8.40 18.51 -3.24
N PRO A 240 -8.06 19.77 -3.59
CA PRO A 240 -7.26 20.65 -2.74
C PRO A 240 -7.86 20.85 -1.34
N ASP A 241 -9.17 21.08 -1.23
CA ASP A 241 -9.84 21.26 0.07
C ASP A 241 -9.71 20.04 0.98
N LEU A 242 -9.81 18.82 0.42
CA LEU A 242 -9.63 17.59 1.18
C LEU A 242 -8.16 17.44 1.59
N TRP A 243 -7.24 17.77 0.70
CA TRP A 243 -5.81 17.75 0.99
C TRP A 243 -5.46 18.69 2.15
N GLU A 244 -5.95 19.93 2.18
CA GLU A 244 -5.69 20.88 3.27
C GLU A 244 -6.14 20.35 4.64
N LEU A 245 -7.33 19.74 4.70
CA LEU A 245 -7.86 19.12 5.91
C LEU A 245 -7.02 17.92 6.35
N MET A 246 -6.59 17.09 5.38
CA MET A 246 -5.69 15.98 5.65
C MET A 246 -4.33 16.47 6.14
N LEU A 247 -3.72 17.45 5.47
CA LEU A 247 -2.42 18.01 5.83
C LEU A 247 -2.44 18.61 7.24
N THR A 248 -3.56 19.23 7.65
CA THR A 248 -3.77 19.67 9.04
C THR A 248 -3.69 18.49 10.02
N ALA A 249 -4.41 17.41 9.75
CA ALA A 249 -4.40 16.21 10.59
C ALA A 249 -3.04 15.48 10.61
N LEU A 250 -2.34 15.46 9.47
CA LEU A 250 -1.00 14.89 9.34
C LEU A 250 0.03 15.72 10.12
N ASN A 251 -0.05 17.06 10.06
CA ASN A 251 0.79 17.97 10.83
C ASN A 251 0.58 17.78 12.34
N ASP A 252 -0.68 17.69 12.81
CA ASP A 252 -0.98 17.37 14.21
C ASP A 252 -0.32 16.06 14.64
N PHE A 253 -0.50 14.99 13.85
CA PHE A 253 0.11 13.70 14.14
C PHE A 253 1.64 13.79 14.22
N TRP A 254 2.28 14.45 13.27
CA TRP A 254 3.73 14.47 13.20
C TRP A 254 4.37 15.41 14.22
N TRP A 255 3.93 16.66 14.27
CA TRP A 255 4.54 17.70 15.09
C TRP A 255 3.97 17.74 16.51
N GLY A 256 2.71 17.36 16.70
CA GLY A 256 2.08 17.29 18.03
C GLY A 256 2.39 15.99 18.79
N HIS A 257 2.58 14.87 18.08
CA HIS A 257 2.69 13.55 18.73
C HIS A 257 4.03 12.83 18.48
N VAL A 258 4.49 12.72 17.22
CA VAL A 258 5.69 11.94 16.88
C VAL A 258 6.97 12.67 17.27
N THR A 259 7.17 13.88 16.75
CA THR A 259 8.39 14.68 16.94
C THR A 259 8.73 14.93 18.41
N PRO A 260 7.80 15.41 19.28
CA PRO A 260 8.13 15.65 20.68
C PRO A 260 8.43 14.36 21.45
N ALA A 261 7.80 13.24 21.09
CA ALA A 261 8.11 11.93 21.69
C ALA A 261 9.52 11.45 21.30
N ILE A 262 9.89 11.54 20.01
CA ILE A 262 11.26 11.22 19.56
C ILE A 262 12.29 12.09 20.26
N ARG A 263 12.07 13.41 20.33
CA ARG A 263 12.98 14.36 20.99
C ARG A 263 13.15 14.09 22.49
N LEU A 264 12.09 13.60 23.14
CA LEU A 264 12.18 13.22 24.54
C LEU A 264 13.00 11.92 24.70
N ARG A 265 12.71 10.90 23.88
CA ARG A 265 13.46 9.63 23.91
C ARG A 265 14.93 9.75 23.56
N SER A 266 15.28 10.67 22.67
CA SER A 266 16.68 10.92 22.32
C SER A 266 17.48 11.53 23.47
N LYS A 267 16.81 12.17 24.44
CA LYS A 267 17.44 12.73 25.65
C LYS A 267 17.47 11.73 26.80
N ASP A 268 16.40 10.95 26.94
CA ASP A 268 16.25 9.92 27.95
C ASP A 268 15.41 8.76 27.38
N SER A 269 16.04 7.60 27.22
CA SER A 269 15.41 6.41 26.66
C SER A 269 14.27 5.85 27.53
N ASN A 270 14.24 6.19 28.82
CA ASN A 270 13.23 5.77 29.80
C ASN A 270 12.12 6.80 30.03
N ALA A 271 12.17 7.94 29.34
CA ALA A 271 11.22 9.02 29.54
C ALA A 271 9.77 8.62 29.19
N ASP A 272 8.81 9.12 29.99
CA ASP A 272 7.40 8.86 29.74
C ASP A 272 6.86 9.65 28.54
N VAL A 273 6.90 9.00 27.37
CA VAL A 273 6.36 9.53 26.12
C VAL A 273 4.83 9.49 26.05
N LYS A 274 4.12 8.87 27.01
CA LYS A 274 2.65 8.72 26.94
C LYS A 274 1.92 10.06 26.91
N ARG A 275 2.52 11.13 27.44
CA ARG A 275 1.98 12.50 27.35
C ARG A 275 1.81 13.00 25.91
N PHE A 276 2.53 12.42 24.94
CA PHE A 276 2.43 12.74 23.52
C PHE A 276 1.61 11.71 22.72
N LYS A 277 0.99 10.73 23.38
CA LYS A 277 0.18 9.71 22.70
C LYS A 277 -1.03 10.37 22.03
N PRO A 278 -1.28 10.11 20.73
CA PRO A 278 -2.48 10.61 20.07
C PRO A 278 -3.75 9.91 20.57
N GLY A 279 -4.87 10.62 20.50
CA GLY A 279 -6.20 10.00 20.59
C GLY A 279 -6.47 9.04 19.42
N PRO A 280 -7.53 8.20 19.48
CA PRO A 280 -7.82 7.20 18.45
C PRO A 280 -8.09 7.80 17.06
N HIS A 281 -8.67 9.00 17.03
CA HIS A 281 -8.98 9.76 15.82
C HIS A 281 -8.45 11.19 15.95
N HIS A 282 -8.10 11.82 14.83
CA HIS A 282 -7.89 13.27 14.77
C HIS A 282 -9.24 14.02 14.92
N ALA A 283 -9.24 15.25 15.44
CA ALA A 283 -10.45 16.05 15.62
C ALA A 283 -11.26 16.27 14.32
N LEU A 284 -10.57 16.37 13.18
CA LEU A 284 -11.18 16.52 11.85
C LEU A 284 -11.59 15.19 11.19
N TYR A 285 -11.43 14.03 11.86
CA TYR A 285 -11.66 12.71 11.26
C TYR A 285 -13.01 12.60 10.57
N LEU A 286 -14.11 12.97 11.23
CA LEU A 286 -15.46 12.86 10.66
C LEU A 286 -15.62 13.71 9.40
N THR A 287 -15.09 14.94 9.42
CA THR A 287 -15.12 15.85 8.26
C THR A 287 -14.33 15.28 7.08
N ILE A 288 -13.12 14.79 7.33
CA ILE A 288 -12.26 14.17 6.33
C ILE A 288 -12.94 12.91 5.78
N ALA A 289 -13.41 12.01 6.64
CA ALA A 289 -14.07 10.76 6.24
C ALA A 289 -15.32 11.03 5.37
N ASN A 290 -16.12 12.04 5.71
CA ASN A 290 -17.29 12.42 4.92
C ASN A 290 -16.91 12.97 3.54
N LYS A 291 -15.86 13.79 3.45
CA LYS A 291 -15.34 14.26 2.14
C LYS A 291 -14.76 13.10 1.32
N CYS A 292 -14.02 12.18 1.95
CA CYS A 292 -13.53 10.97 1.29
C CYS A 292 -14.67 10.11 0.72
N ARG A 293 -15.77 9.91 1.48
CA ARG A 293 -16.95 9.17 0.98
C ARG A 293 -17.56 9.86 -0.24
N LYS A 294 -17.83 11.15 -0.14
CA LYS A 294 -18.38 11.93 -1.26
C LYS A 294 -17.50 11.87 -2.51
N LEU A 295 -16.18 11.89 -2.33
CA LEU A 295 -15.24 11.78 -3.45
C LEU A 295 -15.25 10.37 -4.04
N ALA A 296 -15.32 9.33 -3.21
CA ALA A 296 -15.38 7.93 -3.64
C ALA A 296 -16.66 7.60 -4.39
N ASP A 297 -17.79 8.09 -3.91
CA ASP A 297 -19.10 7.90 -4.53
C ASP A 297 -19.19 8.58 -5.90
N ARG A 298 -18.36 9.61 -6.14
CA ARG A 298 -18.30 10.37 -7.40
C ARG A 298 -17.24 9.86 -8.37
N ALA A 299 -16.33 8.99 -7.93
CA ALA A 299 -15.25 8.47 -8.77
C ALA A 299 -15.86 7.64 -9.93
N PRO A 300 -15.77 8.11 -11.19
CA PRO A 300 -16.39 7.38 -12.29
C PRO A 300 -15.64 6.08 -12.57
N LEU A 301 -16.41 5.00 -12.79
CA LEU A 301 -15.90 3.75 -13.32
C LEU A 301 -15.56 3.96 -14.81
N LEU A 302 -14.28 3.94 -15.15
CA LEU A 302 -13.81 4.10 -16.53
C LEU A 302 -13.84 2.79 -17.30
N LEU A 303 -13.58 1.68 -16.62
CA LEU A 303 -13.46 0.37 -17.24
C LEU A 303 -13.85 -0.73 -16.26
N ASN A 304 -14.57 -1.73 -16.75
CA ASN A 304 -14.69 -3.05 -16.15
C ASN A 304 -14.59 -4.09 -17.28
N ASP A 305 -13.54 -4.92 -17.26
CA ASP A 305 -13.23 -5.81 -18.40
C ASP A 305 -14.16 -7.01 -18.53
N GLN A 306 -14.85 -7.41 -17.46
CA GLN A 306 -15.86 -8.48 -17.48
C GLN A 306 -17.28 -7.96 -17.69
N GLN A 307 -17.54 -6.73 -17.29
CA GLN A 307 -18.87 -6.12 -17.33
C GLN A 307 -18.82 -4.70 -17.93
N PRO A 308 -18.50 -4.54 -19.24
CA PRO A 308 -18.37 -3.22 -19.87
C PRO A 308 -19.65 -2.37 -19.80
N ARG A 309 -20.81 -3.01 -19.65
CA ARG A 309 -22.12 -2.34 -19.50
C ARG A 309 -22.27 -1.53 -18.21
N LEU A 310 -21.43 -1.77 -17.20
CA LEU A 310 -21.43 -0.99 -15.95
C LEU A 310 -20.83 0.40 -16.13
N VAL A 311 -20.00 0.61 -17.14
CA VAL A 311 -19.40 1.91 -17.45
C VAL A 311 -20.51 2.82 -17.96
N ARG A 312 -20.84 3.85 -17.18
CA ARG A 312 -21.80 4.87 -17.59
C ARG A 312 -21.12 5.75 -18.64
N ARG A 313 -21.71 5.80 -19.84
CA ARG A 313 -21.31 6.72 -20.91
C ARG A 313 -21.73 8.14 -20.59
#